data_AF-A0A0V8RV24-F1
#
_entry.id   AF-A0A0V8RV24-F1
#
_cell.length_a   1.000
_cell.length_b   1.000
_cell.length_c   1.000
_cell.angle_alpha   90.00
_cell.angle_beta   90.00
_cell.angle_gamma   90.00
#
_symmetry.space_group_name_H-M   'P 1'
#
loop_
_entity.id
_entity.type
_entity.pdbx_description
1 polymer ?
#
loop_
_entity_poly.entity_id
_entity_poly.type
_entity_poly.pdbx_seq_one_letter_code
_entity_poly.pdbx_strand_id
1 'polypeptide(L)'
;MVDRLGVRRAMFLSEAGFMASLSLVAVLLRPSSWLPVVIAVAVADAFAFSGFVAAANKLLMYTRNVGVEAGRLNMATSVASVATVYAAGVLYGHSPLLVPVLALALHASAAAALGAAGRGAARELAVELLQGHS
;
A
#
# COMPACT_ATOMS: atom_id res chain seq x y z
N MET A 1 -6.46 -7.04 13.95
CA MET A 1 -5.98 -5.65 13.72
C MET A 1 -7.03 -4.80 13.01
N VAL A 2 -7.45 -5.19 11.80
CA VAL A 2 -8.45 -4.48 11.00
C VAL A 2 -9.78 -4.27 11.74
N ASP A 3 -10.24 -5.25 12.51
CA ASP A 3 -11.47 -5.14 13.30
C ASP A 3 -11.38 -4.16 14.46
N ARG A 4 -10.18 -3.95 15.01
CA ARG A 4 -9.95 -3.06 16.16
C ARG A 4 -9.63 -1.62 15.74
N LEU A 5 -8.86 -1.44 14.67
CA LEU A 5 -8.41 -0.13 14.20
C LEU A 5 -9.32 0.47 13.10
N GLY A 6 -10.16 -0.35 12.49
CA GLY A 6 -10.90 -0.02 11.28
C GLY A 6 -10.04 -0.18 10.03
N VAL A 7 -10.71 -0.46 8.91
CA VAL A 7 -10.11 -0.73 7.59
C VAL A 7 -9.14 0.37 7.17
N ARG A 8 -9.56 1.63 7.28
CA ARG A 8 -8.78 2.78 6.83
C ARG A 8 -7.47 2.95 7.60
N ARG A 9 -7.52 2.89 8.93
CA ARG A 9 -6.31 3.02 9.77
C ARG A 9 -5.37 1.84 9.56
N ALA A 10 -5.92 0.63 9.35
CA ALA A 10 -5.11 -0.54 9.03
C ALA A 10 -4.36 -0.36 7.70
N MET A 11 -5.01 0.13 6.64
CA MET A 11 -4.34 0.43 5.37
C MET A 11 -3.23 1.48 5.50
N PHE A 12 -3.48 2.59 6.20
CA PHE A 12 -2.44 3.61 6.43
C PHE A 12 -1.27 3.08 7.23
N LEU A 13 -1.52 2.27 8.27
CA LEU A 13 -0.46 1.70 9.09
C LEU A 13 0.37 0.68 8.30
N SER A 14 -0.27 -0.09 7.42
CA SER A 14 0.41 -0.97 6.48
C SER A 14 1.30 -0.19 5.50
N GLU A 15 0.80 0.88 4.88
CA GLU A 15 1.61 1.73 3.98
C GLU A 15 2.81 2.35 4.72
N ALA A 16 2.60 2.86 5.93
CA ALA A 16 3.68 3.37 6.76
C ALA A 16 4.72 2.29 7.09
N GLY A 17 4.27 1.06 7.35
CA GLY A 17 5.13 -0.11 7.57
C GLY A 17 6.00 -0.43 6.36
N PHE A 18 5.40 -0.47 5.16
CA PHE A 18 6.15 -0.68 3.90
C PHE A 18 7.19 0.42 3.67
N MET A 19 6.80 1.69 3.82
CA MET A 19 7.74 2.81 3.63
C MET A 19 8.90 2.77 4.64
N ALA A 20 8.64 2.42 5.90
CA ALA A 20 9.68 2.30 6.92
C ALA A 20 10.65 1.16 6.60
N SER A 21 10.13 0.01 6.18
CA SER A 21 10.92 -1.15 5.78
C SER A 21 11.80 -0.86 4.55
N LEU A 22 11.24 -0.25 3.51
CA LEU A 22 11.99 0.16 2.31
C LEU A 22 13.06 1.22 2.60
N SER A 23 12.78 2.17 3.50
CA SER A 23 13.76 3.16 3.95
C SER A 23 14.93 2.51 4.67
N LEU A 24 14.65 1.47 5.47
CA LEU A 24 15.67 0.70 6.17
C LEU A 24 16.58 -0.06 5.18
N VAL A 25 16.01 -0.66 4.14
CA VAL A 25 16.77 -1.29 3.04
C VAL A 25 17.65 -0.27 2.31
N ALA A 26 17.09 0.90 1.98
CA ALA A 26 17.82 1.95 1.28
C ALA A 26 19.06 2.44 2.05
N VAL A 27 18.94 2.55 3.39
CA VAL A 27 20.03 3.00 4.28
C VAL A 27 21.07 1.90 4.53
N LEU A 28 20.66 0.63 4.53
CA LEU A 28 21.49 -0.50 4.95
C LEU A 28 22.09 -1.32 3.80
N LEU A 29 22.12 -0.78 2.59
CA LEU A 29 22.85 -1.30 1.42
C LEU A 29 24.40 -1.25 1.59
N ARG A 30 24.92 -1.62 2.77
CA ARG A 30 26.33 -1.90 3.01
C ARG A 30 26.59 -3.42 2.95
N PRO A 31 27.63 -3.89 2.23
CA PRO A 31 27.80 -5.31 1.92
C PRO A 31 28.03 -6.23 3.14
N SER A 32 28.50 -5.70 4.26
CA SER A 32 29.12 -6.51 5.32
C SER A 32 28.17 -7.02 6.42
N SER A 33 26.88 -6.64 6.43
CA SER A 33 25.93 -7.02 7.50
C SER A 33 24.48 -7.17 7.02
N TRP A 34 24.30 -7.72 5.82
CA TRP A 34 23.02 -7.73 5.10
C TRP A 34 21.97 -8.72 5.63
N LEU A 35 22.37 -9.90 6.10
CA LEU A 35 21.42 -11.01 6.38
C LEU A 35 20.39 -10.71 7.48
N PRO A 36 20.76 -10.26 8.70
CA PRO A 36 19.77 -9.97 9.74
C PRO A 36 18.87 -8.77 9.39
N VAL A 37 19.40 -7.81 8.62
CA VAL A 37 18.65 -6.65 8.14
C VAL A 37 17.59 -7.07 7.13
N VAL A 38 17.96 -7.90 6.15
CA VAL A 38 17.04 -8.45 5.15
C VAL A 38 15.93 -9.27 5.80
N ILE A 39 16.26 -10.07 6.83
CA ILE A 39 15.25 -10.83 7.59
C ILE A 39 14.28 -9.90 8.30
N ALA A 40 14.77 -8.88 9.01
CA ALA A 40 13.92 -7.93 9.73
C ALA A 40 12.99 -7.15 8.77
N VAL A 41 13.51 -6.73 7.62
CA VAL A 41 12.75 -6.08 6.53
C VAL A 41 11.69 -7.01 5.98
N ALA A 42 12.04 -8.24 5.62
CA ALA A 42 11.11 -9.21 5.05
C ALA A 42 9.96 -9.54 6.02
N VAL A 43 10.26 -9.64 7.31
CA VAL A 43 9.25 -9.85 8.35
C VAL A 43 8.33 -8.62 8.45
N ALA A 44 8.89 -7.40 8.49
CA ALA A 44 8.11 -6.17 8.54
C ALA A 44 7.19 -6.02 7.31
N ASP A 45 7.70 -6.31 6.11
CA ASP A 45 6.93 -6.29 4.87
C ASP A 45 5.81 -7.33 4.88
N ALA A 46 6.08 -8.56 5.34
CA ALA A 46 5.06 -9.61 5.43
C ALA A 46 3.91 -9.20 6.37
N PHE A 47 4.22 -8.57 7.50
CA PHE A 47 3.20 -8.04 8.42
C PHE A 47 2.41 -6.88 7.80
N ALA A 48 3.09 -5.92 7.17
CA ALA A 48 2.45 -4.80 6.49
C ALA A 48 1.51 -5.28 5.38
N PHE A 49 1.97 -6.23 4.56
CA PHE A 49 1.21 -6.85 3.46
C PHE A 49 -0.02 -7.60 3.96
N SER A 50 0.14 -8.47 4.96
CA SER A 50 -0.98 -9.20 5.54
C SER A 50 -2.06 -8.25 6.09
N GLY A 51 -1.66 -7.19 6.78
CA GLY A 51 -2.57 -6.14 7.27
C GLY A 51 -3.31 -5.42 6.14
N PHE A 52 -2.61 -5.11 5.04
CA PHE A 52 -3.18 -4.41 3.89
C PHE A 52 -4.20 -5.29 3.15
N VAL A 53 -3.84 -6.54 2.86
CA VAL A 53 -4.71 -7.52 2.19
C VAL A 53 -5.97 -7.79 3.03
N ALA A 54 -5.83 -7.97 4.34
CA ALA A 54 -6.97 -8.16 5.22
C ALA A 54 -7.93 -6.95 5.18
N ALA A 55 -7.40 -5.72 5.15
CA ALA A 55 -8.21 -4.52 5.03
C ALA A 55 -8.88 -4.41 3.64
N ALA A 56 -8.16 -4.72 2.56
CA ALA A 56 -8.68 -4.69 1.19
C ALA A 56 -9.80 -5.71 0.98
N ASN A 57 -9.61 -6.93 1.48
CA ASN A 57 -10.65 -7.97 1.45
C ASN A 57 -11.89 -7.54 2.22
N LYS A 58 -11.71 -6.86 3.37
CA LYS A 58 -12.83 -6.34 4.13
C LYS A 58 -13.58 -5.22 3.38
N LEU A 59 -12.91 -4.37 2.60
CA LEU A 59 -13.58 -3.41 1.70
C LEU A 59 -14.38 -4.10 0.62
N LEU A 60 -13.80 -5.13 -0.01
CA LEU A 60 -14.47 -5.88 -1.07
C LEU A 60 -15.79 -6.48 -0.57
N MET A 61 -15.83 -6.97 0.67
CA MET A 61 -17.05 -7.51 1.28
C MET A 61 -18.19 -6.48 1.46
N TYR A 62 -17.88 -5.18 1.46
CA TYR A 62 -18.90 -4.12 1.49
C TYR A 62 -19.42 -3.73 0.10
N THR A 63 -18.87 -4.31 -0.97
CA THR A 63 -19.33 -4.05 -2.35
C THR A 63 -20.49 -4.97 -2.73
N ARG A 64 -21.44 -4.46 -3.51
CA ARG A 64 -22.60 -5.26 -3.99
C ARG A 64 -22.20 -6.38 -4.96
N ASN A 65 -21.06 -6.24 -5.65
CA ASN A 65 -20.60 -7.15 -6.70
C ASN A 65 -19.17 -7.66 -6.40
N VAL A 66 -19.00 -8.31 -5.25
CA VAL A 66 -17.68 -8.75 -4.73
C VAL A 66 -16.86 -9.51 -5.78
N GLY A 67 -17.47 -10.42 -6.54
CA GLY A 67 -16.76 -11.20 -7.55
C GLY A 67 -16.20 -10.36 -8.71
N VAL A 68 -16.95 -9.37 -9.19
CA VAL A 68 -16.51 -8.47 -10.26
C VAL A 68 -15.42 -7.53 -9.75
N GLU A 69 -15.61 -6.95 -8.57
CA GLU A 69 -14.64 -6.01 -7.98
C GLU A 69 -13.34 -6.71 -7.56
N ALA A 70 -13.42 -7.94 -7.05
CA ALA A 70 -12.23 -8.77 -6.81
C ALA A 70 -11.49 -9.10 -8.12
N GLY A 71 -12.22 -9.42 -9.20
CA GLY A 71 -11.64 -9.64 -10.52
C GLY A 71 -10.92 -8.41 -11.06
N ARG A 72 -11.55 -7.23 -10.95
CA ARG A 72 -10.93 -5.94 -11.34
C ARG A 72 -9.70 -5.62 -10.50
N LEU A 73 -9.76 -5.84 -9.19
CA LEU A 73 -8.62 -5.64 -8.29
C LEU A 73 -7.44 -6.57 -8.65
N ASN A 74 -7.72 -7.84 -8.93
CA ASN A 74 -6.69 -8.79 -9.35
C ASN A 74 -6.05 -8.42 -10.69
N MET A 75 -6.87 -7.96 -11.65
CA MET A 75 -6.35 -7.47 -12.94
C MET A 75 -5.46 -6.24 -12.74
N ALA A 76 -5.92 -5.24 -11.98
CA ALA A 76 -5.14 -4.04 -11.67
C ALA A 76 -3.83 -4.38 -10.95
N THR A 77 -3.87 -5.29 -9.98
CA THR A 77 -2.69 -5.76 -9.24
C THR A 77 -1.70 -6.46 -10.17
N SER A 78 -2.18 -7.26 -11.12
CA SER A 78 -1.34 -7.95 -12.09
C SER A 78 -0.64 -6.97 -13.03
N VAL A 79 -1.39 -5.99 -13.56
CA VAL A 79 -0.83 -4.93 -14.43
C VAL A 79 0.19 -4.09 -13.67
N ALA A 80 -0.13 -3.66 -12.45
CA ALA A 80 0.78 -2.89 -11.60
C ALA A 80 2.06 -3.68 -11.27
N SER A 81 1.95 -4.98 -11.01
CA SER A 81 3.09 -5.86 -10.75
C SER A 81 4.03 -5.92 -11.96
N VAL A 82 3.51 -6.21 -13.16
CA VAL A 82 4.32 -6.27 -14.39
C VAL A 82 5.01 -4.93 -14.67
N ALA A 83 4.26 -3.82 -14.60
CA ALA A 83 4.81 -2.48 -14.83
C ALA A 83 5.91 -2.12 -13.82
N THR A 84 5.71 -2.47 -12.54
CA THR A 84 6.68 -2.18 -11.48
C THR A 84 7.94 -3.01 -11.63
N VAL A 85 7.83 -4.31 -11.96
CA VAL A 85 8.98 -5.18 -12.21
C VAL A 85 9.79 -4.68 -13.40
N TYR A 86 9.12 -4.29 -14.49
CA TYR A 86 9.80 -3.73 -15.66
C TYR A 86 10.55 -2.43 -15.32
N ALA A 87 9.89 -1.47 -14.66
CA ALA A 87 10.50 -0.22 -14.25
C ALA A 87 11.68 -0.44 -13.27
N ALA A 88 11.52 -1.33 -12.28
CA ALA A 88 12.58 -1.69 -11.34
C ALA A 88 13.77 -2.32 -12.06
N GLY A 89 13.55 -3.20 -13.04
CA GLY A 89 14.62 -3.82 -13.84
C GLY A 89 15.41 -2.79 -14.64
N VAL A 90 14.71 -1.86 -15.32
CA VAL A 90 15.36 -0.75 -16.05
C VAL A 90 16.18 0.12 -15.10
N LEU A 91 15.63 0.50 -13.95
CA LEU A 91 16.31 1.34 -12.97
C LEU A 91 17.51 0.63 -12.32
N TYR A 92 17.39 -0.66 -12.01
CA TYR A 92 18.48 -1.46 -11.47
C TYR A 92 19.70 -1.47 -12.39
N GLY A 93 19.46 -1.55 -13.71
CA GLY A 93 20.51 -1.46 -14.73
C GLY A 93 21.27 -0.12 -14.73
N HIS A 94 20.66 0.96 -14.22
CA HIS A 94 21.33 2.25 -14.06
C HIS A 94 21.99 2.38 -12.68
N SER A 95 21.25 2.07 -11.61
CA SER A 95 21.75 2.02 -10.23
C SER A 95 20.81 1.22 -9.32
N PRO A 96 21.33 0.27 -8.53
CA PRO A 96 20.54 -0.48 -7.55
C PRO A 96 19.79 0.39 -6.52
N LEU A 97 20.31 1.61 -6.24
CA LEU A 97 19.69 2.54 -5.28
C LEU A 97 18.38 3.16 -5.80
N LEU A 98 18.13 3.14 -7.11
CA LEU A 98 16.93 3.72 -7.71
C LEU A 98 15.68 2.84 -7.48
N VAL A 99 15.88 1.54 -7.26
CA VAL A 99 14.78 0.58 -7.00
C VAL A 99 14.04 0.89 -5.70
N PRO A 100 14.70 1.05 -4.53
CA PRO A 100 14.01 1.43 -3.31
C PRO A 100 13.42 2.85 -3.38
N VAL A 101 14.03 3.77 -4.13
CA VAL A 101 13.47 5.13 -4.35
C VAL A 101 12.16 5.07 -5.14
N LEU A 102 12.10 4.26 -6.20
CA LEU A 102 10.86 4.01 -6.94
C LEU A 102 9.79 3.41 -6.04
N ALA A 103 10.14 2.39 -5.25
CA ALA A 103 9.20 1.75 -4.32
C ALA A 103 8.64 2.75 -3.30
N LEU A 104 9.50 3.59 -2.70
CA LEU A 104 9.07 4.66 -1.79
C LEU A 104 8.13 5.67 -2.45
N ALA A 105 8.40 6.06 -3.70
CA ALA A 105 7.53 6.96 -4.45
C ALA A 105 6.14 6.35 -4.71
N LEU A 106 6.09 5.06 -5.07
CA LEU A 106 4.84 4.33 -5.28
C LEU A 106 4.03 4.25 -3.98
N HIS A 107 4.65 3.84 -2.86
CA HIS A 107 3.97 3.79 -1.56
C HIS A 107 3.53 5.17 -1.05
N ALA A 108 4.35 6.21 -1.23
CA ALA A 108 3.97 7.58 -0.89
C ALA A 108 2.74 8.04 -1.71
N SER A 109 2.69 7.70 -2.99
CA SER A 109 1.54 8.01 -3.86
C SER A 109 0.29 7.24 -3.44
N ALA A 110 0.42 5.97 -3.06
CA ALA A 110 -0.67 5.14 -2.56
C ALA A 110 -1.23 5.68 -1.23
N ALA A 111 -0.36 6.05 -0.30
CA ALA A 111 -0.73 6.70 0.95
C ALA A 111 -1.44 8.05 0.71
N ALA A 112 -0.95 8.85 -0.24
CA ALA A 112 -1.60 10.12 -0.61
C ALA A 112 -2.99 9.91 -1.22
N ALA A 113 -3.14 8.90 -2.10
CA ALA A 113 -4.41 8.54 -2.71
C ALA A 113 -5.43 8.05 -1.66
N LEU A 114 -5.00 7.18 -0.73
CA LEU A 114 -5.81 6.77 0.44
C LEU A 114 -6.21 7.98 1.30
N GLY A 115 -5.32 8.95 1.45
CA GLY A 115 -5.56 10.24 2.10
C GLY A 115 -6.66 11.05 1.44
N ALA A 116 -6.58 11.20 0.12
CA ALA A 116 -7.53 11.95 -0.68
C ALA A 116 -8.91 11.28 -0.73
N ALA A 117 -8.97 9.96 -0.95
CA ALA A 117 -10.21 9.19 -0.97
C ALA A 117 -10.99 9.33 0.36
N GLY A 118 -10.28 9.29 1.49
CA GLY A 118 -10.88 9.47 2.81
C GLY A 118 -11.43 10.87 3.07
N ARG A 119 -10.88 11.91 2.42
CA ARG A 119 -11.42 13.29 2.50
C ARG A 119 -12.62 13.49 1.58
N GLY A 120 -12.60 12.86 0.40
CA GLY A 120 -13.73 12.86 -0.53
C GLY A 120 -14.99 12.25 0.09
N ALA A 121 -14.87 11.04 0.65
CA ALA A 121 -15.98 10.37 1.32
C ALA A 121 -16.54 11.14 2.52
N ALA A 122 -15.67 11.78 3.31
CA ALA A 122 -16.11 12.61 4.44
C ALA A 122 -16.87 13.87 3.98
N ARG A 123 -16.49 14.43 2.82
CA ARG A 123 -17.16 15.59 2.22
C ARG A 123 -18.53 15.21 1.66
N GLU A 124 -18.64 14.07 0.97
CA GLU A 124 -19.92 13.57 0.46
C GLU A 124 -20.92 13.30 1.60
N LEU A 125 -20.46 12.66 2.68
CA LEU A 125 -21.30 12.41 3.87
C LEU A 125 -21.76 13.70 4.55
N ALA A 126 -20.88 14.72 4.62
CA ALA A 126 -21.25 16.03 5.16
C ALA A 126 -22.28 16.75 4.28
N VAL A 127 -22.21 16.61 2.95
CA VAL A 127 -23.20 17.17 2.02
C VAL A 127 -24.55 16.47 2.17
N GLU A 128 -24.57 15.14 2.26
CA GLU A 128 -25.82 14.38 2.49
C GLU A 128 -26.49 14.74 3.82
N LEU A 129 -25.71 14.89 4.90
CA LEU A 129 -26.25 15.32 6.20
C LEU A 129 -26.78 16.76 6.18
N LEU A 130 -26.17 17.65 5.38
CA LEU A 130 -26.64 19.02 5.22
C LEU A 130 -27.88 19.13 4.32
N GLN A 131 -28.06 18.20 3.37
CA GLN A 131 -29.19 18.17 2.44
C GLN A 131 -30.40 17.36 2.93
N GLY A 132 -30.21 16.41 3.86
CA GLY A 132 -31.29 15.59 4.43
C GLY A 132 -32.17 16.27 5.48
N HIS A 133 -31.97 17.58 5.73
CA HIS A 133 -32.65 18.37 6.77
C HIS A 133 -33.45 19.56 6.22
N SER A 134 -33.98 19.46 4.99
CA SER A 134 -34.92 20.43 4.40
C SER A 134 -36.23 19.78 4.01
#